data_AF-A0A830BFW6-F1
#
_entry.id   AF-A0A830BFW6-F1
#
_cell.length_a   1.000
_cell.length_b   1.000
_cell.length_c   1.000
_cell.angle_alpha   90.00
_cell.angle_beta   90.00
_cell.angle_gamma   90.00
#
_symmetry.space_group_name_H-M   'P 1'
#
loop_
_entity.id
_entity.type
_entity.pdbx_description
1 polymer ?
#
loop_
_entity_poly.entity_id
_entity_poly.type
_entity_poly.pdbx_seq_one_letter_code
_entity_poly.pdbx_strand_id
1 'polypeptide(L)'
;MLNNIVQRAWEERVISEEKGHRIVHYRLLDTTPSSLLAVVGIEKSRRHMTYTVTDEFLRVFGPTGTVHAKWKSRKAVVGFLSSITSVGGPIFANPSMY
;
A
#
# COMPACT_ATOMS: atom_id res chain seq x y z
N MET A 1 -1.83 28.45 11.36
CA MET A 1 -2.59 27.36 10.70
C MET A 1 -2.32 27.47 9.21
N LEU A 2 -2.04 26.47 8.37
CA LEU A 2 -2.01 25.00 8.45
C LEU A 2 -1.27 24.59 7.15
N ASN A 3 -0.04 24.06 7.22
CA ASN A 3 0.64 23.51 6.04
C ASN A 3 0.99 22.04 6.29
N ASN A 4 0.00 21.25 6.71
CA ASN A 4 0.17 19.79 6.76
C ASN A 4 -0.10 19.25 5.34
N ILE A 5 0.77 19.63 4.40
CA ILE A 5 0.82 19.01 3.09
C ILE A 5 1.23 17.56 3.36
N VAL A 6 0.29 16.62 3.21
CA VAL A 6 0.58 15.20 3.40
C VAL A 6 1.69 14.83 2.42
N GLN A 7 2.91 14.73 2.93
CA GLN A 7 4.03 14.12 2.24
C GLN A 7 3.66 12.66 2.01
N ARG A 8 4.00 12.13 0.82
CA ARG A 8 3.80 10.73 0.44
C ARG A 8 3.93 9.81 1.65
N ALA A 9 2.86 9.10 1.97
CA ALA A 9 2.82 8.24 3.13
C ALA A 9 2.11 6.93 2.78
N TRP A 10 2.17 6.00 3.71
CA TRP A 10 1.33 4.83 3.69
C TRP A 10 0.69 4.65 5.06
N GLU A 11 -0.52 4.12 5.07
CA GLU A 11 -1.21 3.74 6.29
C GLU A 11 -1.54 2.26 6.29
N GLU A 12 -1.57 1.69 7.49
CA GLU A 12 -2.08 0.35 7.73
C GLU A 12 -3.47 0.46 8.37
N ARG A 13 -4.45 -0.27 7.82
CA ARG A 13 -5.79 -0.35 8.35
C ARG A 13 -6.21 -1.81 8.55
N VAL A 14 -6.54 -2.17 9.78
CA VAL A 14 -7.15 -3.49 10.07
C VAL A 14 -8.62 -3.42 9.70
N ILE A 15 -9.05 -4.30 8.80
CA ILE A 15 -10.43 -4.36 8.29
C ILE A 15 -11.26 -5.36 9.08
N SER A 16 -10.64 -6.46 9.49
CA SER A 16 -11.26 -7.50 10.31
C SER A 16 -10.22 -8.11 11.22
N GLU A 17 -10.60 -8.40 12.46
CA GLU A 17 -9.77 -9.09 13.45
C GLU A 17 -10.64 -10.03 14.28
N GLU A 18 -10.45 -11.34 14.11
CA GLU A 18 -11.19 -12.37 14.82
C GLU A 18 -10.25 -13.50 15.25
N LYS A 19 -10.17 -13.79 16.55
CA LYS A 19 -9.43 -14.94 17.11
C LYS A 19 -7.99 -15.09 16.55
N GLY A 20 -7.28 -13.97 16.35
CA GLY A 20 -5.91 -13.96 15.81
C GLY A 20 -5.80 -14.06 14.28
N HIS A 21 -6.94 -14.08 13.57
CA HIS A 21 -7.02 -13.89 12.12
C HIS A 21 -7.28 -12.43 11.82
N ARG A 22 -6.47 -11.82 10.96
CA ARG A 22 -6.65 -10.43 10.54
C ARG A 22 -6.68 -10.26 9.04
N ILE A 23 -7.52 -9.34 8.57
CA ILE A 23 -7.44 -8.76 7.22
C ILE A 23 -6.91 -7.34 7.39
N VAL A 24 -5.82 -7.03 6.70
CA VAL A 24 -5.11 -5.76 6.82
C VAL A 24 -4.97 -5.13 5.45
N HIS A 25 -5.35 -3.87 5.32
CA HIS A 25 -5.21 -3.08 4.11
C HIS A 25 -4.06 -2.09 4.29
N TYR A 26 -3.12 -2.08 3.34
CA TYR A 26 -2.09 -1.07 3.26
C TYR A 26 -2.47 -0.09 2.15
N ARG A 27 -2.63 1.18 2.50
CA ARG A 27 -3.04 2.24 1.57
C ARG A 27 -1.90 3.22 1.36
N LEU A 28 -1.71 3.66 0.12
CA LEU A 28 -0.84 4.78 -0.21
C LEU A 28 -1.63 6.07 -0.10
N LEU A 29 -0.98 7.08 0.47
CA LEU A 29 -1.47 8.42 0.68
C LEU A 29 -0.57 9.39 -0.09
N ASP A 30 -1.18 10.43 -0.62
CA ASP A 30 -0.47 11.52 -1.29
C ASP A 30 -1.07 12.85 -0.80
N THR A 31 -0.65 13.94 -1.42
CA THR A 31 -1.20 15.29 -1.21
C THR A 31 -2.70 15.40 -1.56
N THR A 32 -3.25 14.43 -2.28
CA THR A 32 -4.67 14.34 -2.61
C THR A 32 -5.47 13.71 -1.47
N PRO A 33 -6.77 14.01 -1.31
CA PRO A 33 -7.64 13.33 -0.36
C PRO A 33 -7.94 11.87 -0.76
N SER A 34 -7.51 11.45 -1.94
CA SER A 34 -7.61 10.06 -2.39
C SER A 34 -6.51 9.21 -1.77
N SER A 35 -6.85 7.95 -1.52
CA SER A 35 -5.90 6.93 -1.10
C SER A 35 -6.06 5.71 -1.98
N LEU A 36 -4.95 5.04 -2.29
CA LEU A 36 -4.91 3.89 -3.17
C LEU A 36 -4.69 2.63 -2.33
N LEU A 37 -5.53 1.60 -2.47
CA LEU A 37 -5.25 0.33 -1.79
C LEU A 37 -4.07 -0.36 -2.49
N ALA A 38 -2.91 -0.42 -1.84
CA ALA A 38 -1.71 -0.98 -2.46
C ALA A 38 -1.60 -2.50 -2.24
N VAL A 39 -1.85 -2.95 -1.01
CA VAL A 39 -1.64 -4.35 -0.62
C VAL A 39 -2.75 -4.80 0.33
N VAL A 40 -3.23 -6.04 0.13
CA VAL A 40 -4.12 -6.73 1.05
C VAL A 40 -3.36 -7.84 1.76
N GLY A 41 -3.34 -7.78 3.09
CA GLY A 41 -2.79 -8.77 4.00
C GLY A 41 -3.87 -9.69 4.58
N ILE A 42 -3.61 -10.99 4.55
CA ILE A 42 -4.37 -12.03 5.24
C ILE A 42 -3.42 -12.68 6.25
N GLU A 43 -3.66 -12.43 7.54
CA GLU A 43 -2.82 -12.89 8.64
C GLU A 43 -3.59 -13.93 9.46
N LYS A 44 -3.50 -15.22 9.10
CA LYS A 44 -4.22 -16.30 9.83
C LYS A 44 -3.50 -16.77 11.09
N SER A 45 -2.18 -16.58 11.14
CA SER A 45 -1.31 -16.85 12.29
C SER A 45 0.08 -16.26 12.01
N ARG A 46 1.00 -16.30 12.99
CA ARG A 46 2.40 -15.88 12.81
C ARG A 46 3.13 -16.56 11.64
N ARG A 47 2.75 -17.79 11.27
CA ARG A 47 3.36 -18.56 10.16
C ARG A 47 2.55 -18.51 8.86
N HIS A 48 1.29 -18.08 8.93
CA HIS A 48 0.36 -18.11 7.81
C HIS A 48 -0.12 -16.71 7.46
N MET A 49 0.86 -15.84 7.17
CA MET A 49 0.62 -14.52 6.63
C MET A 49 0.78 -14.53 5.12
N THR A 50 -0.02 -13.74 4.42
CA THR A 50 0.11 -13.52 2.98
C THR A 50 -0.30 -12.10 2.66
N TYR A 51 0.50 -11.41 1.88
CA TYR A 51 0.23 -10.05 1.44
C TYR A 51 0.34 -9.98 -0.07
N THR A 52 -0.68 -9.46 -0.74
CA THR A 52 -0.75 -9.45 -2.20
C THR A 52 -1.03 -8.03 -2.68
N VAL A 53 -0.34 -7.62 -3.74
CA VAL A 53 -0.62 -6.37 -4.46
C VAL A 53 -2.05 -6.41 -5.02
N THR A 54 -2.74 -5.27 -5.02
CA THR A 54 -4.10 -5.18 -5.55
C THR A 54 -4.13 -4.78 -7.03
N ASP A 55 -5.24 -5.06 -7.69
CA ASP A 55 -5.49 -4.56 -9.05
C ASP A 55 -5.54 -3.03 -9.11
N GLU A 56 -5.96 -2.38 -8.02
CA GLU A 56 -5.97 -0.92 -7.91
C GLU A 56 -4.56 -0.34 -8.03
N PHE A 57 -3.59 -0.98 -7.36
CA PHE A 57 -2.18 -0.63 -7.48
C PHE A 57 -1.65 -0.86 -8.90
N LEU A 58 -1.94 -2.02 -9.47
CA LEU A 58 -1.47 -2.38 -10.82
C LEU A 58 -2.01 -1.46 -11.90
N ARG A 59 -3.23 -0.92 -11.73
CA ARG A 59 -3.80 0.08 -12.64
C ARG A 59 -3.04 1.40 -12.65
N VAL A 60 -2.51 1.83 -11.50
CA VAL A 60 -1.83 3.14 -11.37
C VAL A 60 -0.35 3.06 -11.69
N PHE A 61 0.33 2.02 -11.21
CA PHE A 61 1.77 1.86 -11.42
C PHE A 61 2.11 1.00 -12.63
N GLY A 62 1.10 0.42 -13.29
CA GLY A 62 1.27 -0.56 -14.36
C GLY A 62 1.74 -1.92 -13.82
N PRO A 63 1.92 -2.91 -14.71
CA PRO A 63 2.59 -4.14 -14.39
C PRO A 63 4.09 -3.89 -14.14
N THR A 64 4.41 -3.27 -13.01
CA THR A 64 5.77 -3.21 -12.45
C THR A 64 6.25 -4.64 -12.16
N GLY A 65 7.56 -4.91 -12.05
CA GLY A 65 8.06 -6.26 -11.72
C GLY A 65 7.47 -6.92 -10.45
N THR A 66 6.65 -6.17 -9.71
CA THR A 66 5.80 -6.53 -8.57
C THR A 66 4.38 -7.03 -8.91
N VAL A 67 4.00 -7.26 -10.19
CA VAL A 67 2.63 -7.68 -10.61
C VAL A 67 2.06 -8.86 -9.83
N HIS A 68 2.94 -9.76 -9.39
CA HIS A 68 2.57 -10.96 -8.64
C HIS A 68 3.31 -11.05 -7.31
N ALA A 69 3.72 -9.90 -6.77
CA ALA A 69 4.42 -9.87 -5.51
C ALA A 69 3.49 -10.34 -4.39
N LYS A 70 3.86 -11.48 -3.84
CA LYS A 70 3.19 -12.14 -2.73
C LYS A 70 4.19 -12.26 -1.60
N TRP A 71 4.04 -11.44 -0.57
CA TRP A 71 4.92 -11.47 0.60
C TRP A 71 4.36 -12.39 1.68
N LYS A 72 5.28 -12.95 2.47
CA LYS A 72 4.97 -13.79 3.65
C LYS A 72 5.31 -13.11 4.97
N SER A 73 5.83 -11.88 4.93
CA SER A 73 6.19 -11.11 6.12
C SER A 73 5.75 -9.66 6.00
N ARG A 74 5.25 -9.11 7.12
CA ARG A 74 4.90 -7.69 7.23
C ARG A 74 6.09 -6.78 6.95
N LYS A 75 7.28 -7.19 7.41
CA LYS A 75 8.53 -6.46 7.17
C LYS A 75 8.80 -6.23 5.67
N ALA A 76 8.56 -7.23 4.82
CA ALA A 76 8.78 -7.08 3.39
C ALA A 76 7.78 -6.12 2.73
N VAL A 77 6.51 -6.17 3.15
CA VAL A 77 5.48 -5.21 2.70
C VAL A 77 5.83 -3.79 3.12
N VAL A 78 6.20 -3.58 4.38
CA VAL A 78 6.63 -2.28 4.89
C VAL A 78 7.84 -1.77 4.12
N GLY A 79 8.85 -2.62 3.86
CA GLY A 79 10.01 -2.24 3.05
C GLY A 79 9.63 -1.80 1.64
N PHE A 80 8.69 -2.49 1.00
CA PHE A 80 8.16 -2.12 -0.30
C PHE A 80 7.42 -0.77 -0.29
N LEU A 81 6.51 -0.55 0.68
CA LEU A 81 5.77 0.71 0.80
C LEU A 81 6.68 1.89 1.13
N SER A 82 7.68 1.68 2.00
CA SER A 82 8.71 2.66 2.29
C SER A 82 9.54 2.98 1.05
N SER A 83 9.86 2.00 0.21
CA SER A 83 10.56 2.24 -1.06
C SER A 83 9.76 3.17 -1.99
N ILE A 84 8.45 2.95 -2.13
CA ILE A 84 7.57 3.79 -2.96
C ILE A 84 7.48 5.23 -2.43
N THR A 85 7.34 5.36 -1.11
CA THR A 85 7.14 6.66 -0.46
C THR A 85 8.43 7.46 -0.25
N SER A 86 9.60 6.81 -0.40
CA SER A 86 10.91 7.47 -0.30
C SER A 86 11.31 8.24 -1.56
N VAL A 87 10.69 7.96 -2.71
CA VAL A 87 10.92 8.73 -3.95
C VAL A 87 10.23 10.09 -3.83
N GLY A 88 10.79 11.16 -4.38
CA GLY A 88 10.16 12.50 -4.42
C GLY A 88 9.05 12.64 -5.48
N GLY A 89 8.18 13.65 -5.31
CA GLY A 89 7.08 14.01 -6.23
C GLY A 89 5.68 13.62 -5.73
N PRO A 90 4.64 13.59 -6.60
CA PRO A 90 3.31 13.04 -6.27
C PRO A 90 3.22 11.55 -6.66
N ILE A 91 2.60 10.70 -5.85
CA ILE A 91 2.39 9.27 -6.17
C ILE A 91 1.37 9.12 -7.29
N PHE A 92 0.31 9.92 -7.22
CA PHE A 92 -0.83 9.84 -8.14
C PHE A 92 -0.76 10.89 -9.26
N ALA A 93 0.40 11.56 -9.44
CA ALA A 93 0.58 12.48 -10.55
C ALA A 93 0.42 11.74 -11.87
N ASN A 94 -0.60 12.16 -12.60
CA ASN A 94 -1.07 11.58 -13.83
C ASN A 94 -0.14 11.98 -15.00
N PRO A 95 0.40 11.06 -15.81
CA PRO A 95 1.06 11.41 -17.09
C PRO A 95 0.06 11.81 -18.19
N SER A 96 -1.25 11.87 -17.91
CA SER A 96 -2.30 12.02 -18.93
C SER A 96 -3.18 13.26 -18.74
N MET A 97 -2.57 14.44 -18.66
CA MET A 97 -3.23 15.71 -19.01
C MET A 97 -2.34 16.49 -19.99
N TYR A 98 -2.16 15.97 -21.21
CA TYR A 98 -2.05 16.68 -22.49
C TYR A 98 -2.39 15.68 -23.60
#